data_AF-A0A1B6CFS5-F1
#
_entry.id   AF-A0A1B6CFS5-F1
#
_cell.length_a   1.000
_cell.length_b   1.000
_cell.length_c   1.000
_cell.angle_alpha   90.00
_cell.angle_beta   90.00
_cell.angle_gamma   90.00
#
_symmetry.space_group_name_H-M   'P 1'
#
loop_
_entity.id
_entity.type
_entity.pdbx_description
1 polymer ?
#
loop_
_entity_poly.entity_id
_entity_poly.type
_entity_poly.pdbx_seq_one_letter_code
_entity_poly.pdbx_strand_id
1 'polypeptide(L)'
;MATQKPVEWVTSLITRFEDQLPCRAGPQTTHSRVNEEQIKTCLIEISRYRFSLVISNLTKILQRVNEMFLAVMTGPRTHGPDMERNCYESLLVVLDTLERCLSNQPKDTARFDEAMNVKLLLREICQFIDVPNENPNVLQLKNLASKVLFALSLNFFNAVFNRISARLYITL
;
A
#
# COMPACT_ATOMS: atom_id res chain seq x y z
N MET A 1 10.81 -26.45 19.29
CA MET A 1 9.73 -25.81 18.51
C MET A 1 9.64 -24.34 18.89
N ALA A 2 10.42 -23.44 18.27
CA ALA A 2 10.53 -22.06 18.77
C ALA A 2 11.02 -21.04 17.73
N THR A 3 10.33 -20.88 16.60
CA THR A 3 10.57 -19.76 15.66
C THR A 3 9.31 -19.26 14.92
N GLN A 4 8.13 -19.86 15.15
CA GLN A 4 6.90 -19.59 14.38
C GLN A 4 6.07 -18.40 14.91
N LYS A 5 6.09 -18.16 16.22
CA LYS A 5 5.31 -17.10 16.89
C LYS A 5 5.49 -15.68 16.33
N PRO A 6 6.68 -15.24 15.86
CA PRO A 6 6.85 -13.88 15.34
C PRO A 6 6.12 -13.64 14.01
N VAL A 7 6.07 -14.63 13.13
CA VAL A 7 5.44 -14.46 11.80
C VAL A 7 3.93 -14.38 11.93
N GLU A 8 3.33 -15.27 12.72
CA GLU A 8 1.88 -15.28 12.99
C GLU A 8 1.40 -13.97 13.62
N TRP A 9 2.21 -13.38 14.50
CA TRP A 9 1.90 -12.09 15.09
C TRP A 9 1.94 -10.96 14.07
N VAL A 10 2.96 -10.91 13.20
CA VAL A 10 3.02 -9.90 12.11
C VAL A 10 1.81 -10.06 11.18
N THR A 11 1.46 -11.30 10.80
CA THR A 11 0.27 -11.58 9.99
C THR A 11 -1.00 -11.12 10.70
N SER A 12 -1.14 -11.38 12.00
CA SER A 12 -2.30 -10.95 12.79
C SER A 12 -2.41 -9.43 12.87
N LEU A 13 -1.28 -8.72 12.99
CA LEU A 13 -1.26 -7.26 12.97
C LEU A 13 -1.70 -6.71 11.62
N ILE A 14 -1.22 -7.31 10.52
CA ILE A 14 -1.61 -6.96 9.16
C ILE A 14 -3.10 -7.19 8.95
N THR A 15 -3.66 -8.31 9.42
CA THR A 15 -5.10 -8.57 9.35
C THR A 15 -5.90 -7.51 10.10
N ARG A 16 -5.48 -7.15 11.31
CA ARG A 16 -6.13 -6.06 12.08
C ARG A 16 -6.04 -4.71 11.39
N PHE A 17 -4.92 -4.43 10.73
CA PHE A 17 -4.78 -3.22 9.91
C PHE A 17 -5.78 -3.24 8.75
N GLU A 18 -5.89 -4.35 8.02
CA GLU A 18 -6.82 -4.49 6.90
C GLU A 18 -8.29 -4.38 7.34
N ASP A 19 -8.66 -5.01 8.46
CA ASP A 19 -10.03 -4.98 8.99
C ASP A 19 -10.45 -3.60 9.51
N GLN A 20 -9.49 -2.74 9.83
CA GLN A 20 -9.75 -1.38 10.28
C GLN A 20 -9.82 -0.35 9.15
N LEU A 21 -9.50 -0.73 7.91
CA LEU A 21 -9.64 0.16 6.77
C LEU A 21 -11.09 0.63 6.62
N PRO A 22 -11.34 1.91 6.28
CA PRO A 22 -12.69 2.46 6.16
C PRO A 22 -13.66 1.64 5.29
N CYS A 23 -13.19 0.93 4.26
CA CYS A 23 -14.04 0.09 3.40
C CYS A 23 -14.48 -1.23 4.05
N ARG A 24 -13.88 -1.62 5.17
CA ARG A 24 -14.18 -2.83 5.94
C ARG A 24 -14.68 -2.53 7.35
N ALA A 25 -14.28 -1.39 7.88
CA ALA A 25 -14.72 -0.88 9.15
C ALA A 25 -16.23 -0.62 9.13
N GLY A 26 -16.94 -1.21 10.10
CA GLY A 26 -18.27 -0.74 10.47
C GLY A 26 -18.24 0.63 11.18
N PRO A 27 -19.34 1.06 11.81
CA PRO A 27 -19.40 2.32 12.55
C PRO A 27 -18.23 2.47 13.55
N GLN A 28 -17.41 3.50 13.34
CA GLN A 28 -16.18 3.72 14.10
C GLN A 28 -16.45 4.48 15.41
N THR A 29 -15.89 3.99 16.52
CA THR A 29 -15.91 4.69 17.81
C THR A 29 -14.60 5.45 18.02
N THR A 30 -14.56 6.43 18.95
CA THR A 30 -13.33 7.15 19.29
C THR A 30 -12.18 6.22 19.69
N HIS A 31 -12.48 5.13 20.41
CA HIS A 31 -11.50 4.13 20.80
C HIS A 31 -10.94 3.35 19.59
N SER A 32 -11.80 3.07 18.61
CA SER A 32 -11.40 2.38 17.39
C SER A 32 -10.41 3.21 16.54
N ARG A 33 -10.57 4.54 16.50
CA ARG A 33 -9.64 5.45 15.77
C ARG A 33 -8.25 5.52 16.41
N VAL A 34 -8.17 5.51 17.75
CA VAL A 34 -6.88 5.49 18.46
C VAL A 34 -6.13 4.17 18.19
N ASN A 35 -6.87 3.06 18.16
CA ASN A 35 -6.31 1.75 17.86
C ASN A 35 -5.74 1.67 16.43
N GLU A 36 -6.40 2.32 15.46
CA GLU A 36 -5.96 2.38 14.06
C GLU A 36 -4.57 3.02 13.91
N GLU A 37 -4.38 4.20 14.51
CA GLU A 37 -3.09 4.90 14.48
C GLU A 37 -1.97 4.10 15.17
N GLN A 38 -2.30 3.41 16.27
CA GLN A 38 -1.35 2.54 16.96
C GLN A 38 -0.95 1.33 16.11
N ILE A 39 -1.91 0.67 15.45
CA ILE A 39 -1.65 -0.48 14.57
C ILE A 39 -0.79 -0.04 13.39
N LYS A 40 -1.11 1.08 12.77
CA LYS A 40 -0.32 1.67 11.69
C LYS A 40 1.12 1.96 12.11
N THR A 41 1.31 2.62 13.26
CA THR A 41 2.63 2.94 13.80
C THR A 41 3.43 1.68 14.10
N CYS A 42 2.79 0.67 14.70
CA CYS A 42 3.41 -0.62 14.99
C CYS A 42 3.85 -1.34 13.70
N LEU A 43 3.02 -1.32 12.67
CA LEU A 43 3.31 -1.94 11.37
C LEU A 43 4.49 -1.25 10.68
N ILE A 44 4.60 0.08 10.79
CA ILE A 44 5.77 0.85 10.30
C ILE A 44 7.04 0.42 11.04
N GLU A 45 7.04 0.31 12.37
CA GLU A 45 8.22 -0.12 13.11
C GLU A 45 8.65 -1.55 12.77
N ILE A 46 7.69 -2.48 12.66
CA ILE A 46 7.97 -3.88 12.29
C ILE A 46 8.55 -3.98 10.88
N SER A 47 8.13 -3.10 9.97
CA SER A 47 8.62 -3.10 8.59
C SER A 47 10.14 -2.90 8.50
N ARG A 48 10.77 -2.33 9.54
CA ARG A 48 12.24 -2.19 9.62
C ARG A 48 12.96 -3.52 9.84
N TYR A 49 12.28 -4.49 10.43
CA TYR A 49 12.84 -5.82 10.77
C TYR A 49 12.30 -6.93 9.85
N ARG A 50 11.09 -6.77 9.32
CA ARG A 50 10.37 -7.75 8.51
C ARG A 50 9.83 -7.13 7.22
N PHE A 51 10.67 -6.35 6.54
CA PHE A 51 10.30 -5.58 5.36
C PHE A 51 9.57 -6.40 4.29
N SER A 52 10.19 -7.47 3.79
CA SER A 52 9.58 -8.31 2.74
C SER A 52 8.17 -8.79 3.09
N LEU A 53 7.97 -9.27 4.33
CA LEU A 53 6.66 -9.75 4.80
C LEU A 53 5.62 -8.64 4.87
N VAL A 54 6.00 -7.47 5.41
CA VAL A 54 5.07 -6.34 5.55
C VAL A 54 4.71 -5.77 4.17
N ILE A 55 5.70 -5.51 3.31
CA ILE A 55 5.46 -4.96 1.97
C ILE A 55 4.65 -5.92 1.09
N SER A 56 4.96 -7.22 1.11
CA SER A 56 4.20 -8.21 0.34
C SER A 56 2.71 -8.18 0.71
N ASN A 57 2.40 -8.14 2.01
CA ASN A 57 1.02 -8.12 2.46
C ASN A 57 0.32 -6.77 2.23
N LEU A 58 1.00 -5.65 2.50
CA LEU A 58 0.45 -4.32 2.19
C LEU A 58 0.17 -4.17 0.69
N THR A 59 1.02 -4.72 -0.18
CA THR A 59 0.79 -4.73 -1.63
C THR A 59 -0.47 -5.52 -1.99
N LYS A 60 -0.69 -6.69 -1.37
CA LYS A 60 -1.93 -7.47 -1.56
C LYS A 60 -3.17 -6.74 -1.05
N ILE A 61 -3.06 -6.01 0.06
CA ILE A 61 -4.14 -5.17 0.58
C ILE A 61 -4.44 -4.04 -0.42
N LEU A 62 -3.41 -3.35 -0.91
CA LEU A 62 -3.55 -2.30 -1.93
C LEU A 62 -4.29 -2.81 -3.17
N GLN A 63 -3.89 -3.98 -3.69
CA GLN A 63 -4.55 -4.63 -4.82
C GLN A 63 -6.04 -4.87 -4.54
N ARG A 64 -6.37 -5.50 -3.42
CA ARG A 64 -7.78 -5.79 -3.04
C ARG A 64 -8.62 -4.53 -2.91
N VAL A 65 -8.09 -3.50 -2.23
CA VAL A 65 -8.82 -2.24 -2.02
C VAL A 65 -8.99 -1.51 -3.36
N ASN A 66 -7.98 -1.55 -4.25
CA ASN A 66 -8.06 -0.93 -5.57
C ASN A 66 -9.07 -1.64 -6.47
N GLU A 67 -9.08 -2.98 -6.48
CA GLU A 67 -10.08 -3.79 -7.19
C GLU A 67 -11.50 -3.47 -6.69
N MET A 68 -11.67 -3.35 -5.37
CA MET A 68 -12.95 -2.95 -4.76
C MET A 68 -13.35 -1.53 -5.18
N PHE A 69 -12.43 -0.57 -5.12
CA PHE A 69 -12.67 0.81 -5.54
C PHE A 69 -13.10 0.88 -7.01
N LEU A 70 -12.39 0.19 -7.90
CA LEU A 70 -12.75 0.11 -9.32
C LEU A 70 -14.11 -0.55 -9.53
N ALA A 71 -14.39 -1.66 -8.84
CA ALA A 71 -15.70 -2.32 -8.91
C ALA A 71 -16.85 -1.41 -8.47
N VAL A 72 -16.64 -0.57 -7.47
CA VAL A 72 -17.63 0.42 -7.01
C VAL A 72 -17.79 1.56 -8.03
N MET A 73 -16.70 2.01 -8.64
CA MET A 73 -16.70 3.10 -9.62
C MET A 73 -17.30 2.69 -10.98
N THR A 74 -17.06 1.46 -11.44
CA THR A 74 -17.48 0.98 -12.77
C THR A 74 -18.69 0.05 -12.74
N GLY A 75 -19.08 -0.44 -11.56
CA GLY A 75 -20.21 -1.35 -11.40
C GLY A 75 -21.57 -0.66 -11.48
N PRO A 76 -22.67 -1.44 -11.40
CA PRO A 76 -24.00 -0.88 -11.18
C PRO A 76 -23.97 0.00 -9.93
N ARG A 77 -24.67 1.15 -9.94
CA ARG A 77 -24.79 2.09 -8.81
C ARG A 77 -25.60 1.52 -7.62
N THR A 78 -25.47 0.23 -7.35
CA THR A 78 -26.07 -0.48 -6.20
C THR A 78 -25.38 -0.12 -4.88
N HIS A 79 -24.17 0.43 -4.96
CA HIS A 79 -23.41 0.86 -3.79
C HIS A 79 -23.58 2.37 -3.56
N GLY A 80 -23.81 2.75 -2.30
CA GLY A 80 -23.99 4.15 -1.92
C GLY A 80 -22.68 4.97 -2.00
N PRO A 81 -22.78 6.31 -2.07
CA PRO A 81 -21.61 7.20 -2.15
C PRO A 81 -20.65 7.04 -0.96
N ASP A 82 -21.15 6.58 0.19
CA ASP A 82 -20.32 6.28 1.36
C ASP A 82 -19.33 5.14 1.10
N MET A 83 -19.69 4.15 0.28
CA MET A 83 -18.80 3.02 0.00
C MET A 83 -17.65 3.39 -0.93
N GLU A 84 -17.92 4.24 -1.94
CA GLU A 84 -16.88 4.83 -2.80
C GLU A 84 -15.88 5.63 -1.96
N ARG A 85 -16.39 6.52 -1.11
CA ARG A 85 -15.59 7.33 -0.20
C ARG A 85 -14.74 6.46 0.72
N ASN A 86 -15.31 5.41 1.31
CA ASN A 86 -14.60 4.52 2.20
C ASN A 86 -13.48 3.73 1.49
N CYS A 87 -13.70 3.29 0.25
CA CYS A 87 -12.65 2.65 -0.56
C CYS A 87 -11.53 3.64 -0.89
N TYR A 88 -11.88 4.87 -1.26
CA TYR A 88 -10.93 5.94 -1.51
C TYR A 88 -10.09 6.27 -0.26
N GLU A 89 -10.72 6.48 0.90
CA GLU A 89 -10.01 6.73 2.16
C GLU A 89 -9.09 5.56 2.54
N SER A 90 -9.52 4.31 2.30
CA SER A 90 -8.70 3.13 2.52
C SER A 90 -7.46 3.09 1.62
N LEU A 91 -7.57 3.46 0.35
CA LEU A 91 -6.41 3.58 -0.55
C LEU A 91 -5.39 4.60 -0.03
N LEU A 92 -5.86 5.75 0.46
CA LEU A 92 -4.98 6.77 1.05
C LEU A 92 -4.22 6.23 2.26
N VAL A 93 -4.90 5.52 3.17
CA VAL A 93 -4.29 4.94 4.37
C VAL A 93 -3.23 3.90 3.99
N VAL A 94 -3.53 3.01 3.04
CA VAL A 94 -2.60 1.97 2.60
C VAL A 94 -1.37 2.58 1.92
N LEU A 95 -1.56 3.56 1.02
CA LEU A 95 -0.46 4.24 0.33
C LEU A 95 0.44 5.05 1.30
N ASP A 96 -0.15 5.79 2.25
CA ASP A 96 0.61 6.51 3.28
C ASP A 96 1.41 5.54 4.17
N THR A 97 0.81 4.39 4.53
CA THR A 97 1.51 3.38 5.32
C THR A 97 2.67 2.75 4.55
N LEU A 98 2.47 2.43 3.26
CA LEU A 98 3.53 1.94 2.37
C LEU A 98 4.68 2.95 2.24
N GLU A 99 4.37 4.23 2.03
CA GLU A 99 5.36 5.30 1.96
C GLU A 99 6.21 5.35 3.22
N ARG A 100 5.58 5.36 4.40
CA ARG A 100 6.30 5.37 5.68
C ARG A 100 7.14 4.12 5.92
N CYS A 101 6.66 2.93 5.52
CA CYS A 101 7.44 1.70 5.62
C CYS A 101 8.71 1.74 4.76
N LEU A 102 8.62 2.36 3.58
CA LEU A 102 9.73 2.50 2.63
C LEU A 102 10.72 3.60 3.05
N SER A 103 10.22 4.75 3.51
CA SER A 103 11.04 5.89 3.93
C SER A 103 11.83 5.60 5.21
N ASN A 104 11.37 4.67 6.05
CA ASN A 104 12.04 4.28 7.31
C ASN A 104 12.97 3.06 7.17
N GLN A 105 13.33 2.65 5.95
CA GLN A 105 14.25 1.53 5.75
C GLN A 105 15.69 1.89 6.18
N PRO A 106 16.39 0.98 6.89
CA PRO A 106 17.83 1.11 7.09
C PRO A 106 18.59 0.90 5.77
N LYS A 107 19.70 1.62 5.55
CA LYS A 107 20.41 1.72 4.27
C LYS A 107 21.04 0.41 3.74
N ASP A 108 21.03 -0.69 4.50
CA ASP A 108 21.78 -1.93 4.20
C ASP A 108 20.91 -3.21 4.11
N THR A 109 19.59 -3.12 3.95
CA THR A 109 18.70 -4.31 4.04
C THR A 109 18.43 -5.05 2.75
N ALA A 110 18.88 -4.60 1.57
CA ALA A 110 18.47 -5.17 0.28
C ALA A 110 18.73 -6.68 0.15
N ARG A 111 17.72 -7.50 0.46
CA ARG A 111 17.72 -8.96 0.32
C ARG A 111 16.95 -9.35 -0.94
N PHE A 112 17.36 -10.42 -1.60
CA PHE A 112 16.82 -10.85 -2.90
C PHE A 112 15.29 -11.07 -2.92
N ASP A 113 14.69 -11.54 -1.81
CA ASP A 113 13.24 -11.72 -1.64
C ASP A 113 12.46 -10.39 -1.76
N GLU A 114 13.09 -9.29 -1.36
CA GLU A 114 12.51 -7.94 -1.43
C GLU A 114 12.39 -7.46 -2.87
N ALA A 115 13.24 -7.93 -3.78
CA ALA A 115 13.24 -7.50 -5.17
C ALA A 115 11.96 -7.95 -5.93
N MET A 116 11.38 -9.10 -5.59
CA MET A 116 10.12 -9.55 -6.21
C MET A 116 8.92 -8.74 -5.69
N ASN A 117 8.84 -8.55 -4.36
CA ASN A 117 7.77 -7.76 -3.76
C ASN A 117 7.81 -6.30 -4.20
N VAL A 118 9.02 -5.72 -4.35
CA VAL A 118 9.21 -4.38 -4.91
C VAL A 118 8.72 -4.29 -6.36
N LYS A 119 8.99 -5.30 -7.21
CA LYS A 119 8.48 -5.31 -8.60
C LYS A 119 6.95 -5.34 -8.65
N LEU A 120 6.32 -6.14 -7.80
CA LEU A 120 4.86 -6.20 -7.69
C LEU A 120 4.29 -4.86 -7.21
N LEU A 121 4.84 -4.30 -6.14
CA LEU A 121 4.43 -2.99 -5.64
C LEU A 121 4.59 -1.90 -6.70
N LEU A 122 5.74 -1.86 -7.39
CA LEU A 122 6.01 -0.89 -8.44
C LEU A 122 5.00 -0.99 -9.60
N ARG A 123 4.57 -2.21 -9.94
CA ARG A 123 3.50 -2.41 -10.93
C ARG A 123 2.19 -1.77 -10.48
N GLU A 124 1.80 -1.94 -9.21
CA GLU A 124 0.58 -1.32 -8.66
C GLU A 124 0.70 0.20 -8.60
N ILE A 125 1.82 0.72 -8.09
CA ILE A 125 2.04 2.17 -7.98
C ILE A 125 1.99 2.84 -9.35
N CYS A 126 2.58 2.25 -10.39
CA CYS A 126 2.47 2.78 -11.75
C CYS A 126 1.02 2.92 -12.24
N GLN A 127 0.11 2.02 -11.86
CA GLN A 127 -1.29 2.12 -12.27
C GLN A 127 -1.91 3.42 -11.77
N PHE A 128 -1.64 3.84 -10.53
CA PHE A 128 -2.15 5.10 -9.99
C PHE A 128 -1.57 6.32 -10.71
N ILE A 129 -0.31 6.27 -11.14
CA ILE A 129 0.36 7.38 -11.84
C ILE A 129 -0.20 7.55 -13.27
N ASP A 130 -0.49 6.44 -13.94
CA ASP A 130 -0.92 6.40 -15.34
C ASP A 130 -2.39 6.83 -15.55
N VAL A 131 -3.20 7.00 -14.50
CA VAL A 131 -4.62 7.43 -14.61
C VAL A 131 -4.75 8.88 -15.10
N PRO A 132 -5.70 9.27 -15.97
CA PRO A 132 -5.89 10.68 -16.36
C PRO A 132 -6.28 11.60 -15.18
N ASN A 133 -5.80 12.86 -15.18
CA ASN A 133 -6.07 13.85 -14.10
C ASN A 133 -7.46 14.49 -14.22
N GLU A 134 -8.53 13.68 -14.19
CA GLU A 134 -9.89 14.19 -14.40
C GLU A 134 -10.63 14.50 -13.10
N ASN A 135 -10.17 13.96 -11.95
CA ASN A 135 -10.84 14.09 -10.66
C ASN A 135 -9.84 14.51 -9.55
N PRO A 136 -10.19 15.48 -8.67
CA PRO A 136 -9.33 15.89 -7.55
C PRO A 136 -8.95 14.74 -6.60
N ASN A 137 -9.81 13.73 -6.43
CA ASN A 137 -9.50 12.53 -5.64
C ASN A 137 -8.32 11.74 -6.27
N VAL A 138 -8.29 11.66 -7.59
CA VAL A 138 -7.20 10.99 -8.33
C VAL A 138 -5.88 11.73 -8.15
N LEU A 139 -5.91 13.06 -8.06
CA LEU A 139 -4.69 13.86 -7.84
C LEU A 139 -4.04 13.53 -6.49
N GLN A 140 -4.83 13.37 -5.43
CA GLN A 140 -4.29 13.04 -4.12
C GLN A 140 -3.71 11.61 -4.08
N LEU A 141 -4.40 10.64 -4.69
CA LEU A 141 -3.87 9.27 -4.83
C LEU A 141 -2.56 9.26 -5.61
N LYS A 142 -2.49 10.02 -6.71
CA LYS A 142 -1.26 10.20 -7.50
C LYS A 142 -0.13 10.82 -6.69
N ASN A 143 -0.42 11.83 -5.88
CA ASN A 143 0.59 12.45 -5.03
C ASN A 143 1.16 11.45 -4.03
N LEU A 144 0.33 10.65 -3.37
CA LEU A 144 0.80 9.59 -2.47
C LEU A 144 1.56 8.50 -3.22
N ALA A 145 1.02 8.00 -4.34
CA ALA A 145 1.70 7.02 -5.19
C ALA A 145 3.08 7.53 -5.66
N SER A 146 3.20 8.83 -5.96
CA SER A 146 4.47 9.45 -6.34
C SER A 146 5.46 9.48 -5.18
N LYS A 147 5.00 9.72 -3.94
CA LYS A 147 5.85 9.63 -2.75
C LYS A 147 6.31 8.19 -2.50
N VAL A 148 5.43 7.20 -2.66
CA VAL A 148 5.80 5.77 -2.58
C VAL A 148 6.84 5.42 -3.64
N LEU A 149 6.64 5.87 -4.89
CA LEU A 149 7.59 5.67 -5.99
C LEU A 149 8.94 6.33 -5.71
N PHE A 150 8.94 7.54 -5.14
CA PHE A 150 10.15 8.23 -4.74
C PHE A 150 10.89 7.46 -3.64
N ALA A 151 10.20 7.03 -2.58
CA ALA A 151 10.79 6.21 -1.53
C ALA A 151 11.36 4.88 -2.06
N LEU A 152 10.67 4.25 -3.03
CA LEU A 152 11.18 3.09 -3.76
C LEU A 152 12.45 3.43 -4.55
N SER A 153 12.52 4.59 -5.19
CA SER A 153 13.70 4.98 -5.98
C SER A 153 14.94 5.18 -5.11
N LEU A 154 14.76 5.66 -3.87
CA LEU A 154 15.86 5.87 -2.93
C LEU A 154 16.47 4.55 -2.45
N ASN A 155 15.64 3.53 -2.22
CA ASN A 155 16.06 2.26 -1.62
C ASN A 155 16.28 1.15 -2.67
N PHE A 156 15.59 1.20 -3.80
CA PHE A 156 15.54 0.17 -4.84
C PHE A 156 15.69 0.78 -6.24
N PHE A 157 16.65 1.71 -6.38
CA PHE A 157 16.88 2.46 -7.63
C PHE A 157 16.89 1.56 -8.88
N ASN A 158 17.65 0.46 -8.86
CA ASN A 158 17.74 -0.45 -10.01
C ASN A 158 16.38 -1.01 -10.45
N ALA A 159 15.48 -1.32 -9.50
CA ALA A 159 14.15 -1.82 -9.83
C ALA A 159 13.29 -0.74 -10.49
N VAL A 160 13.33 0.48 -9.96
CA VAL A 160 12.61 1.64 -10.50
C VAL A 160 13.17 2.04 -11.87
N PHE A 161 14.49 2.15 -12.00
CA PHE A 161 15.18 2.45 -13.24
C PHE A 161 14.85 1.43 -14.32
N ASN A 162 14.97 0.13 -14.04
CA ASN A 162 14.65 -0.92 -15.02
C ASN A 162 13.20 -0.85 -15.51
N ARG A 163 12.25 -0.51 -14.63
CA ARG A 163 10.85 -0.34 -14.99
C ARG A 163 10.62 0.85 -15.93
N ILE A 164 11.25 1.99 -15.64
CA ILE A 164 11.16 3.20 -16.47
C ILE A 164 11.83 2.94 -17.82
N SER A 165 13.04 2.38 -17.83
CA SER A 165 13.78 2.04 -19.04
C SER A 165 13.02 1.07 -19.94
N ALA A 166 12.35 0.06 -19.37
CA ALA A 166 11.51 -0.86 -20.15
C ALA A 166 10.32 -0.16 -20.81
N ARG A 167 9.70 0.83 -20.15
CA ARG A 167 8.62 1.65 -20.75
C ARG A 167 9.13 2.52 -21.91
N LEU A 168 10.31 3.13 -21.74
CA LEU A 168 10.92 3.95 -22.78
C LEU A 168 11.34 3.12 -24.00
N TYR A 169 11.92 1.95 -23.80
CA TYR A 169 12.34 1.08 -24.91
C TYR A 169 11.17 0.58 -25.76
N ILE A 170 9.98 0.37 -25.16
CA ILE A 170 8.77 -0.03 -25.89
C ILE A 170 8.20 1.13 -26.74
N THR A 171 8.62 2.38 -26.51
CA THR A 171 8.10 3.57 -27.21
C THR A 171 9.02 4.03 -28.36
N LEU A 172 10.19 3.41 -28.54
CA LEU A 172 11.15 3.65 -29.63
C LEU A 172 11.09 2.51 -30.66
#